data_AF-A0A6P6T845-F1
#
_entry.id   AF-A0A6P6T845-F1
#
_cell.length_a   1.000
_cell.length_b   1.000
_cell.length_c   1.000
_cell.angle_alpha   90.00
_cell.angle_beta   90.00
_cell.angle_gamma   90.00
#
_symmetry.space_group_name_H-M   'P 1'
#
loop_
_entity.id
_entity.type
_entity.pdbx_description
1 polymer ?
#
loop_
_entity_poly.entity_id
_entity_poly.type
_entity_poly.pdbx_seq_one_letter_code
_entity_poly.pdbx_strand_id
1 'polypeptide(L)'
;MQEDNLSLLKQLQDLQNELKDDKCVYSSRPYTLLNDQLQHLNSEADRYKVLAESVQAERSLIIRREKELSVKAESAEAARKGVENLEAKIEELENQLHKSIVEKNELEVKMEEALQDTGRKDVKEEFQIMASALSKEMGMMEAQLNRWKETAEESLSLHEEVQSLKALVDSKTTEEKDLADRCAHQMGVIKSLKAYIEKMQKEKEELQIFVDMLGQQIYDNRDVKEIKESEQRAHAQAKILRNTLDEHGLELRVKAAKEAEAACEERLAAAEAEKASLRDEVDACDRDVLKLQEAIKLKEAEAEAYISEIETIGQAYEDMQMQNQRLLQQVTERDDYNIKLVSESVNAKQAHNLLLSEKQALSKQLHRANAMLDSLKLRISQCEEQVKVHLMEASRYIEEDRQLAADLETSKRELVDAEKEVKWLKSAVASSEKENEQIERKKAELLLELESEREARKKIQEEIATWNKSIDEMTSENEEAEILRLQDEIKECKAILKCGVCFDRPKEVLIAKCYHLFCNPCIQRNLEIRHRKCPACGMAFGQSDVKFVKI
;
A
#
# COMPACT_ATOMS: atom_id res chain seq x y z
N MET A 1 -78.19 18.18 -94.17
CA MET A 1 -76.84 18.51 -94.69
C MET A 1 -76.28 19.82 -94.12
N GLN A 2 -76.94 20.98 -94.27
CA GLN A 2 -76.44 22.25 -93.68
C GLN A 2 -76.73 22.39 -92.17
N GLU A 3 -77.92 21.99 -91.70
CA GLU A 3 -78.25 22.00 -90.27
C GLU A 3 -77.42 20.99 -89.45
N ASP A 4 -77.19 19.79 -90.00
CA ASP A 4 -76.34 18.78 -89.37
C ASP A 4 -74.90 19.27 -89.20
N ASN A 5 -74.36 20.00 -90.19
CA ASN A 5 -73.02 20.58 -90.12
C ASN A 5 -72.93 21.71 -89.09
N LEU A 6 -73.97 22.52 -88.93
CA LEU A 6 -74.05 23.57 -87.90
C LEU A 6 -74.15 22.98 -86.50
N SER A 7 -74.92 21.90 -86.34
CA SER A 7 -74.97 21.10 -85.10
C SER A 7 -73.60 20.53 -84.75
N LEU A 8 -72.91 19.92 -85.72
CA LEU A 8 -71.57 19.36 -85.54
C LEU A 8 -70.52 20.43 -85.21
N LEU A 9 -70.59 21.62 -85.82
CA LEU A 9 -69.71 22.76 -85.51
C LEU A 9 -69.92 23.28 -84.09
N LYS A 10 -71.17 23.34 -83.64
CA LYS A 10 -71.50 23.76 -82.27
C LYS A 10 -71.05 22.72 -81.24
N GLN A 11 -71.28 21.44 -81.51
CA GLN A 11 -70.74 20.33 -80.70
C GLN A 11 -69.20 20.35 -80.67
N LEU A 12 -68.53 20.66 -81.78
CA LEU A 12 -67.08 20.83 -81.82
C LEU A 12 -66.62 22.04 -80.98
N GLN A 13 -67.32 23.16 -81.06
CA GLN A 13 -67.01 24.35 -80.28
C GLN A 13 -67.21 24.10 -78.76
N ASP A 14 -68.28 23.41 -78.39
CA ASP A 14 -68.59 23.04 -77.01
C ASP A 14 -67.55 22.06 -76.47
N LEU A 15 -67.17 21.02 -77.24
CA LEU A 15 -66.07 20.11 -76.90
C LEU A 15 -64.72 20.84 -76.78
N GLN A 16 -64.46 21.83 -77.64
CA GLN A 16 -63.23 22.62 -77.60
C GLN A 16 -63.18 23.58 -76.41
N ASN A 17 -64.33 24.06 -75.95
CA ASN A 17 -64.47 24.85 -74.72
C ASN A 17 -64.33 23.95 -73.48
N GLU A 18 -64.90 22.74 -73.48
CA GLU A 18 -64.70 21.75 -72.41
C GLU A 18 -63.24 21.32 -72.28
N LEU A 19 -62.52 21.13 -73.40
CA LEU A 19 -61.08 20.83 -73.42
C LEU A 19 -60.19 21.98 -72.92
N LYS A 20 -60.69 23.22 -72.96
CA LYS A 20 -59.99 24.43 -72.45
C LYS A 20 -60.40 24.81 -71.03
N ASP A 21 -61.43 24.17 -70.48
CA ASP A 21 -61.84 24.36 -69.10
C ASP A 21 -60.98 23.48 -68.19
N ASP A 22 -60.09 24.12 -67.44
CA ASP A 22 -59.21 23.47 -66.47
C ASP A 22 -59.99 22.57 -65.50
N LYS A 23 -61.25 22.91 -65.15
CA LYS A 23 -62.09 22.06 -64.29
C LYS A 23 -62.44 20.73 -64.95
N CYS A 24 -62.70 20.72 -66.25
CA CYS A 24 -63.01 19.49 -67.00
C CYS A 24 -61.76 18.61 -67.14
N VAL A 25 -60.58 19.23 -67.28
CA VAL A 25 -59.29 18.53 -67.30
C VAL A 25 -58.96 17.91 -65.93
N TYR A 26 -59.14 18.65 -64.83
CA TYR A 26 -58.88 18.15 -63.48
C TYR A 26 -59.85 17.06 -63.02
N SER A 27 -61.07 17.06 -63.54
CA SER A 27 -62.08 16.01 -63.29
C SER A 27 -61.97 14.83 -64.27
N SER A 28 -61.10 14.92 -65.28
CA SER A 28 -60.88 13.84 -66.23
C SER A 28 -60.23 12.63 -65.57
N ARG A 29 -60.62 11.43 -66.04
CA ARG A 29 -60.10 10.15 -65.54
C ARG A 29 -58.57 9.99 -65.68
N PRO A 30 -57.92 10.42 -66.78
CA PRO A 30 -56.46 10.36 -66.90
C PRO A 30 -55.74 11.28 -65.91
N TYR A 31 -56.26 12.49 -65.68
CA TYR A 31 -55.66 13.44 -64.73
C TYR A 31 -55.76 12.94 -63.30
N THR A 32 -56.95 12.47 -62.88
CA THR A 32 -57.17 11.89 -61.54
C THR A 32 -56.25 10.69 -61.30
N LEU A 33 -56.12 9.77 -62.25
CA LEU A 33 -55.18 8.64 -62.15
C LEU A 33 -53.72 9.09 -61.99
N LEU A 34 -53.29 10.09 -62.78
CA LEU A 34 -51.93 10.63 -62.71
C LEU A 34 -51.70 11.35 -61.37
N ASN A 35 -52.69 12.10 -60.88
CA ASN A 35 -52.65 12.80 -59.59
C ASN A 35 -52.59 11.81 -58.42
N ASP A 36 -53.34 10.71 -58.47
CA ASP A 36 -53.29 9.64 -57.47
C ASP A 36 -51.90 8.97 -57.46
N GLN A 37 -51.32 8.71 -58.63
CA GLN A 37 -49.94 8.21 -58.74
C GLN A 37 -48.92 9.20 -58.18
N LEU A 38 -49.10 10.50 -58.43
CA LEU A 38 -48.23 11.55 -57.91
C LEU A 38 -48.32 11.66 -56.39
N GLN A 39 -49.52 11.57 -55.82
CA GLN A 39 -49.73 11.51 -54.37
C GLN A 39 -49.10 10.27 -53.76
N HIS A 40 -49.24 9.10 -54.39
CA HIS A 40 -48.58 7.87 -53.95
C HIS A 40 -47.05 8.03 -53.93
N LEU A 41 -46.45 8.51 -55.03
CA LEU A 41 -45.01 8.74 -55.11
C LEU A 41 -44.51 9.78 -54.09
N ASN A 42 -45.29 10.84 -53.83
CA ASN A 42 -44.98 11.80 -52.78
C ASN A 42 -45.00 11.14 -51.39
N SER A 43 -46.01 10.31 -51.11
CA SER A 43 -46.08 9.59 -49.83
C SER A 43 -44.91 8.60 -49.64
N GLU A 44 -44.47 7.94 -50.71
CA GLU A 44 -43.28 7.09 -50.68
C GLU A 44 -42.00 7.92 -50.49
N ALA A 45 -41.87 9.07 -51.15
CA ALA A 45 -40.73 9.96 -51.00
C ALA A 45 -40.62 10.48 -49.56
N ASP A 46 -41.74 10.89 -48.95
CA ASP A 46 -41.81 11.29 -47.54
C ASP A 46 -41.41 10.14 -46.62
N ARG A 47 -41.88 8.91 -46.90
CA ARG A 47 -41.50 7.72 -46.12
C ARG A 47 -39.99 7.48 -46.18
N TYR A 48 -39.38 7.55 -47.37
CA TYR A 48 -37.93 7.37 -47.51
C TYR A 48 -37.15 8.50 -46.87
N LYS A 49 -37.66 9.74 -46.89
CA LYS A 49 -37.05 10.88 -46.22
C LYS A 49 -36.98 10.67 -44.70
N VAL A 50 -38.09 10.25 -44.08
CA VAL A 50 -38.12 9.91 -42.64
C VAL A 50 -37.14 8.78 -42.32
N LEU A 51 -37.08 7.75 -43.17
CA LEU A 51 -36.12 6.65 -43.01
C LEU A 51 -34.66 7.13 -43.08
N ALA A 52 -34.34 8.00 -44.03
CA ALA A 52 -33.00 8.57 -44.19
C ALA A 52 -32.60 9.44 -42.99
N GLU A 53 -33.53 10.26 -42.48
CA GLU A 53 -33.31 11.06 -41.27
C GLU A 53 -33.05 10.16 -40.04
N SER A 54 -33.80 9.06 -39.89
CA SER A 54 -33.58 8.07 -38.83
C SER A 54 -32.19 7.43 -38.92
N VAL A 55 -31.81 6.94 -40.11
CA VAL A 55 -30.49 6.33 -40.34
C VAL A 55 -29.35 7.33 -40.12
N GLN A 56 -29.56 8.60 -40.47
CA GLN A 56 -28.58 9.66 -40.22
C GLN A 56 -28.42 9.97 -38.72
N ALA A 57 -29.50 9.92 -37.94
CA ALA A 57 -29.44 10.02 -36.50
C ALA A 57 -28.71 8.82 -35.87
N GLU A 58 -29.01 7.59 -36.30
CA GLU A 58 -28.31 6.38 -35.87
C GLU A 58 -26.82 6.41 -36.19
N ARG A 59 -26.44 6.82 -37.40
CA ARG A 59 -25.03 7.02 -37.79
C ARG A 59 -24.31 7.99 -36.84
N SER A 60 -24.96 9.07 -36.47
CA SER A 60 -24.39 10.08 -35.56
C SER A 60 -24.16 9.51 -34.15
N LEU A 61 -25.09 8.67 -33.67
CA LEU A 61 -24.95 7.94 -32.40
C LEU A 61 -23.80 6.92 -32.46
N ILE A 62 -23.69 6.16 -33.55
CA ILE A 62 -22.62 5.17 -33.75
C ILE A 62 -21.26 5.86 -33.76
N ILE A 63 -21.09 6.97 -34.50
CA ILE A 63 -19.83 7.72 -34.53
C ILE A 63 -19.45 8.25 -33.14
N ARG A 64 -20.44 8.73 -32.36
CA ARG A 64 -20.19 9.16 -30.99
C ARG A 64 -19.72 7.99 -30.12
N ARG A 65 -20.36 6.82 -30.26
CA ARG A 65 -20.00 5.62 -29.52
C ARG A 65 -18.62 5.09 -29.88
N GLU A 66 -18.27 5.12 -31.16
CA GLU A 66 -16.94 4.75 -31.67
C GLU A 66 -15.86 5.66 -31.06
N LYS A 67 -16.07 6.98 -31.05
CA LYS A 67 -15.16 7.92 -30.40
C LYS A 67 -15.00 7.66 -28.90
N GLU A 68 -16.11 7.40 -28.19
CA GLU A 68 -16.06 7.02 -26.77
C GLU A 68 -15.24 5.74 -26.54
N LEU A 69 -15.39 4.74 -27.41
CA LEU A 69 -14.64 3.49 -27.33
C LEU A 69 -13.15 3.71 -27.65
N SER A 70 -12.82 4.55 -28.63
CA SER A 70 -11.43 4.91 -28.97
C SER A 70 -10.72 5.55 -27.78
N VAL A 71 -11.36 6.56 -27.14
CA VAL A 71 -10.79 7.22 -25.96
C VAL A 71 -10.62 6.24 -24.79
N LYS A 72 -11.58 5.33 -24.60
CA LYS A 72 -11.45 4.27 -23.59
C LYS A 72 -10.29 3.33 -23.89
N ALA A 73 -10.10 2.92 -25.14
CA ALA A 73 -8.99 2.08 -25.57
C ALA A 73 -7.64 2.75 -25.33
N GLU A 74 -7.50 4.04 -25.67
CA GLU A 74 -6.30 4.84 -25.39
C GLU A 74 -6.02 4.96 -23.88
N SER A 75 -7.07 5.17 -23.07
CA SER A 75 -6.91 5.20 -21.61
C SER A 75 -6.47 3.86 -21.02
N ALA A 76 -6.96 2.75 -21.58
CA ALA A 76 -6.58 1.40 -21.17
C ALA A 76 -5.14 1.07 -21.60
N GLU A 77 -4.71 1.52 -22.78
CA GLU A 77 -3.32 1.44 -23.25
C GLU A 77 -2.37 2.21 -22.31
N ALA A 78 -2.74 3.44 -21.92
CA ALA A 78 -1.97 4.23 -20.97
C ALA A 78 -1.90 3.56 -19.58
N ALA A 79 -3.01 2.97 -19.11
CA ALA A 79 -3.04 2.21 -17.87
C ALA A 79 -2.13 0.97 -17.94
N ARG A 80 -2.15 0.22 -19.05
CA ARG A 80 -1.25 -0.94 -19.28
C ARG A 80 0.22 -0.53 -19.21
N LYS A 81 0.62 0.53 -19.90
CA LYS A 81 2.00 1.06 -19.82
C LYS A 81 2.37 1.49 -18.40
N GLY A 82 1.42 2.04 -17.65
CA GLY A 82 1.59 2.36 -16.24
C GLY A 82 1.88 1.11 -15.39
N VAL A 83 1.16 0.02 -15.63
CA VAL A 83 1.38 -1.27 -14.95
C VAL A 83 2.74 -1.87 -15.32
N GLU A 84 3.10 -1.91 -16.60
CA GLU A 84 4.41 -2.41 -17.06
C GLU A 84 5.58 -1.65 -16.42
N ASN A 85 5.48 -0.33 -16.29
CA ASN A 85 6.49 0.48 -15.60
C ASN A 85 6.57 0.17 -14.10
N LEU A 86 5.43 -0.10 -13.44
CA LEU A 86 5.41 -0.49 -12.04
C LEU A 86 5.99 -1.88 -11.83
N GLU A 87 5.69 -2.83 -12.71
CA GLU A 87 6.27 -4.18 -12.71
C GLU A 87 7.79 -4.13 -12.89
N ALA A 88 8.29 -3.36 -13.86
CA ALA A 88 9.73 -3.15 -14.02
C ALA A 88 10.39 -2.51 -12.79
N LYS A 89 9.68 -1.61 -12.10
CA LYS A 89 10.19 -1.00 -10.85
C LYS A 89 10.19 -1.98 -9.68
N ILE A 90 9.21 -2.88 -9.61
CA ILE A 90 9.18 -3.97 -8.62
C ILE A 90 10.36 -4.91 -8.85
N GLU A 91 10.59 -5.35 -10.07
CA GLU A 91 11.72 -6.24 -10.43
C GLU A 91 13.07 -5.60 -10.06
N GLU A 92 13.25 -4.31 -10.35
CA GLU A 92 14.45 -3.56 -9.93
C GLU A 92 14.61 -3.52 -8.40
N LEU A 93 13.53 -3.29 -7.64
CA LEU A 93 13.57 -3.28 -6.18
C LEU A 93 13.84 -4.67 -5.59
N GLU A 94 13.31 -5.73 -6.20
CA GLU A 94 13.58 -7.12 -5.82
C GLU A 94 15.06 -7.47 -6.04
N ASN A 95 15.64 -7.05 -7.15
CA ASN A 95 17.07 -7.21 -7.43
C ASN A 95 17.95 -6.47 -6.43
N GLN A 96 17.60 -5.23 -6.06
CA GLN A 96 18.31 -4.46 -5.03
C GLN A 96 18.21 -5.12 -3.64
N LEU A 97 17.04 -5.67 -3.30
CA LEU A 97 16.85 -6.41 -2.05
C LEU A 97 17.71 -7.68 -2.03
N HIS A 98 17.73 -8.43 -3.12
CA HIS A 98 18.55 -9.64 -3.23
C HIS A 98 20.05 -9.31 -3.06
N LYS A 99 20.53 -8.25 -3.73
CA LYS A 99 21.91 -7.77 -3.57
C LYS A 99 22.23 -7.41 -2.11
N SER A 100 21.33 -6.70 -1.44
CA SER A 100 21.49 -6.31 -0.03
C SER A 100 21.54 -7.54 0.89
N ILE A 101 20.77 -8.59 0.59
CA ILE A 101 20.80 -9.85 1.35
C ILE A 101 22.15 -10.56 1.16
N VAL A 102 22.67 -10.61 -0.06
CA VAL A 102 23.99 -11.21 -0.33
C VAL A 102 25.08 -10.44 0.41
N GLU A 103 25.10 -9.11 0.31
CA GLU A 103 26.05 -8.25 1.04
C GLU A 103 25.95 -8.44 2.57
N LYS A 104 24.73 -8.55 3.10
CA LYS A 104 24.51 -8.84 4.53
C LYS A 104 25.11 -10.19 4.93
N ASN A 105 24.86 -11.24 4.14
CA ASN A 105 25.37 -12.58 4.43
C ASN A 105 26.92 -12.62 4.37
N GLU A 106 27.53 -11.94 3.40
CA GLU A 106 28.99 -11.82 3.33
C GLU A 106 29.58 -11.09 4.54
N LEU A 107 28.91 -10.03 5.03
CA LEU A 107 29.31 -9.33 6.24
C LEU A 107 29.11 -10.19 7.49
N GLU A 108 28.04 -10.98 7.57
CA GLU A 108 27.81 -11.95 8.66
C GLU A 108 28.93 -13.00 8.70
N VAL A 109 29.31 -13.56 7.56
CA VAL A 109 30.44 -14.52 7.47
C VAL A 109 31.75 -13.85 7.89
N LYS A 110 32.07 -12.66 7.38
CA LYS A 110 33.28 -11.92 7.80
C LYS A 110 33.27 -11.57 9.30
N MET A 111 32.10 -11.32 9.88
CA MET A 111 31.95 -11.08 11.31
C MET A 111 32.17 -12.36 12.11
N GLU A 112 31.65 -13.51 11.65
CA GLU A 112 31.90 -14.82 12.27
C GLU A 112 33.37 -15.23 12.16
N GLU A 113 34.02 -15.02 11.01
CA GLU A 113 35.46 -15.21 10.82
C GLU A 113 36.26 -14.31 11.76
N ALA A 114 35.93 -13.02 11.84
CA ALA A 114 36.57 -12.09 12.78
C ALA A 114 36.33 -12.49 14.24
N LEU A 115 35.14 -13.01 14.59
CA LEU A 115 34.84 -13.51 15.93
C LEU A 115 35.64 -14.77 16.27
N GLN A 116 35.83 -15.68 15.31
CA GLN A 116 36.69 -16.86 15.46
C GLN A 116 38.18 -16.48 15.54
N ASP A 117 38.65 -15.53 14.74
CA ASP A 117 40.00 -14.95 14.83
C ASP A 117 40.21 -14.17 16.14
N THR A 118 39.14 -13.67 16.77
CA THR A 118 39.18 -13.12 18.13
C THR A 118 39.12 -14.20 19.22
N GLY A 119 39.52 -15.44 18.93
CA GLY A 119 39.87 -16.51 19.88
C GLY A 119 40.99 -16.16 20.88
N ARG A 120 40.96 -14.95 21.46
CA ARG A 120 41.81 -14.40 22.51
C ARG A 120 41.48 -14.96 23.89
N LYS A 121 41.16 -16.26 23.99
CA LYS A 121 41.39 -16.94 25.26
C LYS A 121 42.89 -17.08 25.46
N ASP A 122 43.60 -17.50 24.41
CA ASP A 122 45.05 -17.72 24.43
C ASP A 122 45.82 -16.41 24.65
N VAL A 123 45.46 -15.32 23.94
CA VAL A 123 46.16 -14.03 24.06
C VAL A 123 46.03 -13.41 25.46
N LYS A 124 44.86 -13.50 26.10
CA LYS A 124 44.68 -12.98 27.47
C LYS A 124 45.48 -13.80 28.48
N GLU A 125 45.48 -15.12 28.32
CA GLU A 125 46.23 -16.06 29.16
C GLU A 125 47.74 -15.86 28.97
N GLU A 126 48.21 -15.64 27.75
CA GLU A 126 49.58 -15.28 27.41
C GLU A 126 50.01 -13.93 27.99
N PHE A 127 49.17 -12.89 27.90
CA PHE A 127 49.45 -11.61 28.54
C PHE A 127 49.48 -11.72 30.07
N GLN A 128 48.66 -12.59 30.66
CA GLN A 128 48.63 -12.80 32.09
C GLN A 128 49.87 -13.59 32.57
N ILE A 129 50.34 -14.55 31.77
CA ILE A 129 51.62 -15.25 31.98
C ILE A 129 52.79 -14.27 31.84
N MET A 130 52.84 -13.46 30.77
CA MET A 130 53.89 -12.46 30.55
C MET A 130 53.91 -11.40 31.66
N ALA A 131 52.75 -10.91 32.11
CA ALA A 131 52.67 -9.97 33.22
C ALA A 131 53.16 -10.59 34.54
N SER A 132 52.85 -11.87 34.79
CA SER A 132 53.36 -12.58 35.97
C SER A 132 54.87 -12.81 35.93
N ALA A 133 55.43 -13.08 34.74
CA ALA A 133 56.87 -13.24 34.53
C ALA A 133 57.61 -11.91 34.74
N LEU A 134 57.14 -10.83 34.11
CA LEU A 134 57.69 -9.48 34.28
C LEU A 134 57.61 -9.00 35.74
N SER A 135 56.51 -9.26 36.44
CA SER A 135 56.40 -8.92 37.86
C SER A 135 57.41 -9.67 38.73
N LYS A 136 57.73 -10.92 38.38
CA LYS A 136 58.71 -11.74 39.10
C LYS A 136 60.14 -11.28 38.81
N GLU A 137 60.45 -10.94 37.56
CA GLU A 137 61.73 -10.37 37.16
C GLU A 137 61.96 -9.00 37.81
N MET A 138 60.93 -8.15 37.84
CA MET A 138 60.98 -6.87 38.53
C MET A 138 61.27 -7.04 40.03
N GLY A 139 60.61 -8.00 40.70
CA GLY A 139 60.91 -8.32 42.10
C GLY A 139 62.33 -8.88 42.32
N MET A 140 62.87 -9.64 41.37
CA MET A 140 64.26 -10.12 41.42
C MET A 140 65.26 -8.98 41.21
N MET A 141 65.01 -8.08 40.26
CA MET A 141 65.81 -6.88 40.00
C MET A 141 65.79 -5.94 41.21
N GLU A 142 64.64 -5.76 41.85
CA GLU A 142 64.50 -4.93 43.04
C GLU A 142 65.22 -5.54 44.26
N ALA A 143 65.15 -6.87 44.43
CA ALA A 143 65.93 -7.58 45.44
C ALA A 143 67.44 -7.52 45.18
N GLN A 144 67.86 -7.60 43.90
CA GLN A 144 69.25 -7.38 43.53
C GLN A 144 69.65 -5.95 43.89
N LEU A 145 68.93 -4.93 43.40
CA LEU A 145 69.21 -3.52 43.66
C LEU A 145 69.38 -3.23 45.16
N ASN A 146 68.53 -3.81 46.01
CA ASN A 146 68.66 -3.66 47.46
C ASN A 146 69.94 -4.30 48.01
N ARG A 147 70.35 -5.47 47.52
CA ARG A 147 71.67 -6.06 47.88
C ARG A 147 72.84 -5.17 47.42
N TRP A 148 72.76 -4.60 46.21
CA TRP A 148 73.78 -3.66 45.72
C TRP A 148 73.84 -2.41 46.59
N LYS A 149 72.70 -1.89 47.06
CA LYS A 149 72.64 -0.77 48.02
C LYS A 149 73.27 -1.14 49.36
N GLU A 150 72.91 -2.28 49.94
CA GLU A 150 73.52 -2.78 51.19
C GLU A 150 75.04 -2.93 51.05
N THR A 151 75.51 -3.51 49.94
CA THR A 151 76.95 -3.66 49.65
C THR A 151 77.64 -2.31 49.46
N ALA A 152 76.97 -1.33 48.84
CA ALA A 152 77.48 0.03 48.68
C ALA A 152 77.56 0.77 50.02
N GLU A 153 76.56 0.61 50.90
CA GLU A 153 76.58 1.15 52.26
C GLU A 153 77.70 0.54 53.10
N GLU A 154 77.93 -0.78 53.01
CA GLU A 154 79.07 -1.46 53.62
C GLU A 154 80.41 -0.93 53.07
N SER A 155 80.53 -0.75 51.76
CA SER A 155 81.72 -0.18 51.11
C SER A 155 82.00 1.26 51.56
N LEU A 156 80.95 2.08 51.72
CA LEU A 156 81.05 3.44 52.26
C LEU A 156 81.53 3.42 53.72
N SER A 157 80.97 2.54 54.56
CA SER A 157 81.42 2.36 55.94
C SER A 157 82.90 1.94 56.02
N LEU A 158 83.33 1.01 55.17
CA LEU A 158 84.73 0.59 55.09
C LEU A 158 85.62 1.73 54.58
N HIS A 159 85.14 2.53 53.64
CA HIS A 159 85.87 3.69 53.13
C HIS A 159 86.04 4.78 54.20
N GLU A 160 85.02 5.03 55.03
CA GLU A 160 85.13 5.92 56.19
C GLU A 160 86.14 5.39 57.22
N GLU A 161 86.15 4.09 57.48
CA GLU A 161 87.13 3.45 58.38
C GLU A 161 88.56 3.55 57.82
N VAL A 162 88.74 3.33 56.51
CA VAL A 162 90.03 3.54 55.82
C VAL A 162 90.48 5.00 55.88
N GLN A 163 89.57 5.97 55.72
CA GLN A 163 89.92 7.38 55.87
C GLN A 163 90.32 7.73 57.31
N SER A 164 89.64 7.15 58.30
CA SER A 164 90.01 7.30 59.72
C SER A 164 91.41 6.73 60.01
N LEU A 165 91.69 5.52 59.50
CA LEU A 165 93.02 4.91 59.63
C LEU A 165 94.10 5.71 58.88
N LYS A 166 93.77 6.26 57.70
CA LYS A 166 94.69 7.11 56.94
C LYS A 166 95.03 8.39 57.69
N ALA A 167 94.04 9.06 58.30
CA ALA A 167 94.27 10.22 59.15
C ALA A 167 95.14 9.88 60.38
N LEU A 168 94.96 8.68 60.96
CA LEU A 168 95.81 8.19 62.05
C LEU A 168 97.26 7.98 61.60
N VAL A 169 97.47 7.43 60.40
CA VAL A 169 98.80 7.23 59.80
C VAL A 169 99.45 8.58 59.47
N ASP A 170 98.70 9.53 58.92
CA ASP A 170 99.20 10.90 58.66
C ASP A 170 99.60 11.61 59.98
N SER A 171 98.84 11.42 61.06
CA SER A 171 99.22 11.90 62.39
C SER A 171 100.49 11.22 62.94
N LYS A 172 100.72 9.95 62.64
CA LYS A 172 101.92 9.23 63.10
C LYS A 172 103.17 9.57 62.28
N THR A 173 103.02 9.77 60.97
CA THR A 173 104.12 10.21 60.09
C THR A 173 104.55 11.64 60.40
N THR A 174 103.62 12.52 60.78
CA THR A 174 103.95 13.86 61.27
C THR A 174 104.69 13.82 62.61
N GLU A 175 104.29 12.97 63.56
CA GLU A 175 105.05 12.73 64.81
C GLU A 175 106.47 12.20 64.53
N GLU A 176 106.63 11.28 63.56
CA GLU A 176 107.93 10.76 63.13
C GLU A 176 108.82 11.87 62.54
N LYS A 177 108.24 12.72 61.69
CA LYS A 177 108.94 13.87 61.10
C LYS A 177 109.40 14.87 62.17
N ASP A 178 108.55 15.19 63.15
CA ASP A 178 108.91 16.05 64.27
C ASP A 178 110.02 15.44 65.16
N LEU A 179 110.07 14.12 65.29
CA LEU A 179 111.18 13.42 65.95
C LEU A 179 112.46 13.49 65.12
N ALA A 180 112.38 13.27 63.81
CA ALA A 180 113.50 13.37 62.88
C ALA A 180 114.10 14.79 62.85
N ASP A 181 113.26 15.83 62.82
CA ASP A 181 113.68 17.24 62.83
C ASP A 181 114.38 17.62 64.15
N ARG A 182 113.91 17.09 65.29
CA ARG A 182 114.60 17.24 66.59
C ARG A 182 115.96 16.57 66.60
N CYS A 183 116.08 15.38 66.02
CA CYS A 183 117.36 14.69 65.86
C CYS A 183 118.32 15.46 64.93
N ALA A 184 117.81 16.01 63.82
CA ALA A 184 118.59 16.85 62.92
C ALA A 184 119.09 18.14 63.59
N HIS A 185 118.26 18.78 64.41
CA HIS A 185 118.65 19.96 65.19
C HIS A 185 119.79 19.64 66.18
N GLN A 186 119.68 18.54 66.93
CA GLN A 186 120.75 18.08 67.83
C GLN A 186 122.05 17.77 67.08
N MET A 187 121.95 17.18 65.88
CA MET A 187 123.10 16.89 65.03
C MET A 187 123.77 18.17 64.50
N GLY A 188 123.00 19.24 64.27
CA GLY A 188 123.52 20.57 63.94
C GLY A 188 124.33 21.21 65.07
N VAL A 189 123.88 21.07 66.33
CA VAL A 189 124.61 21.52 67.53
C VAL A 189 125.94 20.77 67.69
N ILE A 190 125.97 19.48 67.37
CA ILE A 190 127.21 18.69 67.39
C ILE A 190 128.21 19.19 66.33
N LYS A 191 127.73 19.55 65.14
CA LYS A 191 128.60 20.09 64.08
C LYS A 191 129.21 21.46 64.44
N SER A 192 128.47 22.35 65.12
CA SER A 192 129.01 23.65 65.53
C SER A 192 130.08 23.54 66.62
N LEU A 193 129.94 22.58 67.54
CA LEU A 193 130.96 22.27 68.55
C LEU A 193 132.24 21.71 67.91
N LYS A 194 132.13 20.90 66.85
CA LYS A 194 133.29 20.40 66.10
C LYS A 194 134.05 21.54 65.39
N ALA A 195 133.34 22.48 64.76
CA ALA A 195 133.97 23.64 64.10
C ALA A 195 134.72 24.58 65.09
N TYR A 196 134.26 24.67 66.34
CA TYR A 196 134.95 25.44 67.38
C TYR A 196 136.29 24.80 67.78
N ILE A 197 136.38 23.46 67.78
CA ILE A 197 137.61 22.71 68.08
C ILE A 197 138.66 22.91 66.97
N GLU A 198 138.25 22.88 65.69
CA GLU A 198 139.16 23.11 64.56
C GLU A 198 139.77 24.53 64.56
N LYS A 199 139.03 25.54 65.05
CA LYS A 199 139.53 26.91 65.17
C LYS A 199 140.68 27.02 66.18
N MET A 200 140.59 26.32 67.31
CA MET A 200 141.64 26.28 68.33
C MET A 200 142.90 25.53 67.87
N GLN A 201 142.77 24.62 66.90
CA GLN A 201 143.91 23.92 66.31
C GLN A 201 144.74 24.81 65.37
N LYS A 202 144.11 25.75 64.65
CA LYS A 202 144.85 26.70 63.78
C LYS A 202 145.70 27.70 64.57
N GLU A 203 145.23 28.17 65.73
CA GLU A 203 146.01 29.07 66.60
C GLU A 203 147.28 28.40 67.18
N LYS A 204 147.30 27.05 67.26
CA LYS A 204 148.46 26.27 67.69
C LYS A 204 149.55 26.19 66.60
N GLU A 205 149.17 26.13 65.33
CA GLU A 205 150.10 26.00 64.20
C GLU A 205 150.84 27.32 63.90
N GLU A 206 150.25 28.47 64.22
CA GLU A 206 150.86 29.80 64.02
C GLU A 206 152.04 30.08 64.98
N LEU A 207 152.07 29.45 66.16
CA LEU A 207 153.16 29.60 67.14
C LEU A 207 154.38 28.71 66.84
N GLN A 208 154.24 27.70 65.99
CA GLN A 208 155.31 26.77 65.62
C GLN A 208 156.27 27.36 64.57
N ILE A 209 155.83 28.39 63.83
CA ILE A 209 156.58 28.99 62.70
C ILE A 209 157.71 29.95 63.17
N PHE A 210 157.71 30.39 64.44
CA PHE A 210 158.74 31.28 64.97
C PHE A 210 160.06 30.59 65.40
N VAL A 211 160.08 29.25 65.53
CA VAL A 211 161.22 28.52 66.13
C VAL A 211 162.26 28.06 65.10
N ASP A 212 161.90 27.92 63.83
CA ASP A 212 162.76 27.25 62.83
C ASP A 212 163.66 28.22 62.00
N MET A 213 163.82 29.49 62.43
CA MET A 213 164.57 30.52 61.69
C MET A 213 165.98 30.84 62.24
N LEU A 214 166.57 30.02 63.13
CA LEU A 214 167.92 30.27 63.67
C LEU A 214 168.78 29.00 63.78
N GLY A 215 169.83 28.90 62.95
CA GLY A 215 171.02 28.09 63.29
C GLY A 215 171.76 27.39 62.13
N GLN A 216 172.41 28.15 61.25
CA GLN A 216 173.38 27.69 60.25
C GLN A 216 174.79 27.41 60.83
N GLN A 217 175.43 26.35 60.33
CA GLN A 217 176.84 26.14 59.88
C GLN A 217 178.06 26.71 60.65
N ILE A 218 179.17 25.93 60.77
CA ILE A 218 180.55 26.17 60.24
C ILE A 218 181.71 25.50 61.04
N TYR A 219 182.45 24.63 60.33
CA TYR A 219 183.91 24.33 60.24
C TYR A 219 184.82 23.89 61.43
N ASP A 220 185.29 22.63 61.33
CA ASP A 220 186.63 22.17 60.86
C ASP A 220 187.90 22.22 61.77
N ASN A 221 188.52 21.02 61.93
CA ASN A 221 189.95 20.63 62.14
C ASN A 221 190.78 21.31 63.25
N ARG A 222 191.63 20.69 64.08
CA ARG A 222 192.49 19.48 64.16
C ARG A 222 192.96 19.44 65.65
N ASP A 223 193.44 18.40 66.33
CA ASP A 223 194.18 17.21 65.93
C ASP A 223 193.92 16.07 66.93
N VAL A 224 193.58 14.91 66.36
CA VAL A 224 194.30 13.64 66.52
C VAL A 224 194.47 13.08 67.94
N LYS A 225 193.48 12.23 68.27
CA LYS A 225 193.61 10.79 68.58
C LYS A 225 193.02 10.34 69.92
N GLU A 226 192.63 11.27 70.79
CA GLU A 226 191.83 10.95 71.98
C GLU A 226 190.34 11.34 71.82
N ILE A 227 190.01 12.15 70.79
CA ILE A 227 188.64 12.61 70.49
C ILE A 227 187.83 11.60 69.65
N LYS A 228 188.48 10.76 68.81
CA LYS A 228 187.79 9.81 67.90
C LYS A 228 186.96 8.73 68.60
N GLU A 229 187.34 8.31 69.81
CA GLU A 229 186.56 7.32 70.58
C GLU A 229 185.39 7.95 71.34
N SER A 230 185.46 9.26 71.64
CA SER A 230 184.34 10.02 72.20
C SER A 230 183.35 10.50 71.11
N GLU A 231 183.86 10.80 69.92
CA GLU A 231 183.09 11.22 68.73
C GLU A 231 182.33 10.04 68.10
N GLN A 232 182.91 8.83 68.04
CA GLN A 232 182.15 7.64 67.64
C GLN A 232 180.98 7.33 68.58
N ARG A 233 181.11 7.61 69.89
CA ARG A 233 180.00 7.48 70.85
C ARG A 233 178.91 8.53 70.61
N ALA A 234 179.29 9.79 70.34
CA ALA A 234 178.35 10.86 70.03
C ALA A 234 177.67 10.70 68.65
N HIS A 235 178.40 10.23 67.62
CA HIS A 235 177.83 9.94 66.30
C HIS A 235 176.92 8.71 66.31
N ALA A 236 177.24 7.67 67.10
CA ALA A 236 176.33 6.55 67.32
C ALA A 236 175.04 7.04 68.00
N GLN A 237 175.13 7.92 69.01
CA GLN A 237 173.97 8.52 69.66
C GLN A 237 173.15 9.41 68.72
N ALA A 238 173.79 10.25 67.89
CA ALA A 238 173.11 11.09 66.90
C ALA A 238 172.46 10.26 65.78
N LYS A 239 173.10 9.15 65.36
CA LYS A 239 172.52 8.21 64.38
C LYS A 239 171.33 7.46 64.97
N ILE A 240 171.38 7.08 66.24
CA ILE A 240 170.24 6.52 66.97
C ILE A 240 169.10 7.56 67.03
N LEU A 241 169.38 8.80 67.41
CA LEU A 241 168.37 9.87 67.47
C LEU A 241 167.75 10.19 66.10
N ARG A 242 168.56 10.21 65.04
CA ARG A 242 168.06 10.40 63.67
C ARG A 242 167.18 9.24 63.23
N ASN A 243 167.61 8.00 63.48
CA ASN A 243 166.80 6.83 63.18
C ASN A 243 165.49 6.85 63.97
N THR A 244 165.48 7.26 65.24
CA THR A 244 164.24 7.38 66.02
C THR A 244 163.31 8.49 65.52
N LEU A 245 163.86 9.60 65.01
CA LEU A 245 163.07 10.67 64.42
C LEU A 245 162.52 10.29 63.02
N ASP A 246 163.33 9.60 62.21
CA ASP A 246 162.91 9.08 60.91
C ASP A 246 161.85 7.98 61.08
N GLU A 247 162.01 7.09 62.06
CA GLU A 247 161.00 6.10 62.47
C GLU A 247 159.73 6.79 62.96
N HIS A 248 159.83 7.78 63.84
CA HIS A 248 158.66 8.51 64.33
C HIS A 248 157.95 9.32 63.22
N GLY A 249 158.69 9.91 62.29
CA GLY A 249 158.14 10.61 61.13
C GLY A 249 157.51 9.66 60.09
N LEU A 250 158.02 8.42 59.97
CA LEU A 250 157.36 7.35 59.23
C LEU A 250 156.08 6.89 59.94
N GLU A 251 156.12 6.68 61.26
CA GLU A 251 154.95 6.33 62.07
C GLU A 251 153.84 7.38 61.95
N LEU A 252 154.15 8.67 62.01
CA LEU A 252 153.17 9.74 61.86
C LEU A 252 152.57 9.77 60.44
N ARG A 253 153.37 9.57 59.40
CA ARG A 253 152.85 9.49 58.02
C ARG A 253 152.00 8.26 57.78
N VAL A 254 152.36 7.13 58.36
CA VAL A 254 151.56 5.90 58.32
C VAL A 254 150.26 6.07 59.11
N LYS A 255 150.29 6.73 60.28
CA LYS A 255 149.08 7.07 61.04
C LYS A 255 148.17 8.01 60.25
N ALA A 256 148.70 9.09 59.68
CA ALA A 256 147.93 10.01 58.85
C ALA A 256 147.37 9.34 57.59
N ALA A 257 148.13 8.45 56.95
CA ALA A 257 147.66 7.68 55.80
C ALA A 257 146.55 6.69 56.19
N LYS A 258 146.68 5.99 57.32
CA LYS A 258 145.64 5.09 57.86
C LYS A 258 144.38 5.85 58.28
N GLU A 259 144.53 7.03 58.86
CA GLU A 259 143.40 7.90 59.23
C GLU A 259 142.68 8.44 57.98
N ALA A 260 143.43 8.82 56.93
CA ALA A 260 142.87 9.24 55.65
C ALA A 260 142.22 8.09 54.87
N GLU A 261 142.79 6.87 54.93
CA GLU A 261 142.21 5.65 54.37
C GLU A 261 140.92 5.29 55.09
N ALA A 262 140.91 5.28 56.43
CA ALA A 262 139.71 5.06 57.23
C ALA A 262 138.61 6.11 56.94
N ALA A 263 138.97 7.39 56.78
CA ALA A 263 138.01 8.44 56.40
C ALA A 263 137.47 8.26 54.97
N CYS A 264 138.28 7.76 54.03
CA CYS A 264 137.84 7.43 52.67
C CYS A 264 136.92 6.19 52.67
N GLU A 265 137.25 5.16 53.44
CA GLU A 265 136.43 3.96 53.61
C GLU A 265 135.08 4.28 54.26
N GLU A 266 135.04 5.14 55.29
CA GLU A 266 133.80 5.59 55.92
C GLU A 266 132.92 6.37 54.93
N ARG A 267 133.52 7.26 54.13
CA ARG A 267 132.79 7.99 53.08
C ARG A 267 132.29 7.08 51.96
N LEU A 268 133.08 6.07 51.58
CA LEU A 268 132.66 5.08 50.60
C LEU A 268 131.49 4.26 51.15
N ALA A 269 131.57 3.79 52.39
CA ALA A 269 130.50 3.05 53.05
C ALA A 269 129.21 3.91 53.17
N ALA A 270 129.34 5.20 53.48
CA ALA A 270 128.19 6.11 53.51
C ALA A 270 127.56 6.32 52.12
N ALA A 271 128.37 6.50 51.08
CA ALA A 271 127.89 6.63 49.70
C ALA A 271 127.28 5.32 49.17
N GLU A 272 127.82 4.16 49.55
CA GLU A 272 127.27 2.84 49.23
C GLU A 272 125.92 2.62 49.93
N ALA A 273 125.77 3.06 51.18
CA ALA A 273 124.51 3.02 51.90
C ALA A 273 123.46 3.95 51.29
N GLU A 274 123.83 5.17 50.90
CA GLU A 274 122.94 6.11 50.19
C GLU A 274 122.49 5.54 48.83
N LYS A 275 123.42 4.93 48.09
CA LYS A 275 123.09 4.25 46.83
C LYS A 275 122.15 3.06 47.02
N ALA A 276 122.29 2.31 48.13
CA ALA A 276 121.35 1.25 48.47
C ALA A 276 119.96 1.82 48.79
N SER A 277 119.87 2.87 49.61
CA SER A 277 118.60 3.55 49.93
C SER A 277 117.90 4.08 48.68
N LEU A 278 118.62 4.76 47.78
CA LEU A 278 118.05 5.28 46.53
C LEU A 278 117.57 4.16 45.60
N ARG A 279 118.22 2.99 45.60
CA ARG A 279 117.74 1.82 44.85
C ARG A 279 116.44 1.29 45.45
N ASP A 280 116.36 1.17 46.77
CA ASP A 280 115.14 0.72 47.44
C ASP A 280 113.96 1.68 47.18
N GLU A 281 114.22 2.99 47.12
CA GLU A 281 113.24 4.02 46.76
C GLU A 281 112.80 3.94 45.28
N VAL A 282 113.73 3.72 44.35
CA VAL A 282 113.39 3.50 42.93
C VAL A 282 112.56 2.24 42.78
N ASP A 283 112.95 1.14 43.42
CA ASP A 283 112.20 -0.11 43.38
C ASP A 283 110.80 0.06 44.02
N ALA A 284 110.66 0.90 45.04
CA ALA A 284 109.36 1.25 45.60
C ALA A 284 108.50 2.07 44.62
N CYS A 285 109.08 3.07 43.96
CA CYS A 285 108.40 3.86 42.94
C CYS A 285 107.98 3.00 41.74
N ASP A 286 108.84 2.10 41.26
CA ASP A 286 108.53 1.19 40.17
C ASP A 286 107.36 0.26 40.52
N ARG A 287 107.31 -0.26 41.76
CA ARG A 287 106.17 -1.02 42.26
C ARG A 287 104.88 -0.19 42.26
N ASP A 288 104.94 1.07 42.65
CA ASP A 288 103.75 1.93 42.70
C ASP A 288 103.29 2.34 41.30
N VAL A 289 104.21 2.58 40.36
CA VAL A 289 103.89 2.79 38.94
C VAL A 289 103.17 1.57 38.36
N LEU A 290 103.64 0.36 38.65
CA LEU A 290 102.98 -0.87 38.20
C LEU A 290 101.55 -0.99 38.77
N LYS A 291 101.36 -0.72 40.07
CA LYS A 291 100.02 -0.72 40.69
C LYS A 291 99.09 0.30 40.03
N LEU A 292 99.57 1.52 39.77
CA LEU A 292 98.78 2.56 39.10
C LEU A 292 98.45 2.18 37.66
N GLN A 293 99.37 1.57 36.93
CA GLN A 293 99.12 1.06 35.58
C GLN A 293 98.07 -0.05 35.57
N GLU A 294 98.10 -0.97 36.53
CA GLU A 294 97.07 -2.00 36.69
C GLU A 294 95.71 -1.38 37.05
N ALA A 295 95.68 -0.39 37.95
CA ALA A 295 94.46 0.32 38.30
C ALA A 295 93.85 1.06 37.10
N ILE A 296 94.68 1.71 36.27
CA ILE A 296 94.23 2.35 35.02
C ILE A 296 93.62 1.33 34.07
N LYS A 297 94.28 0.20 33.84
CA LYS A 297 93.76 -0.88 32.97
C LYS A 297 92.42 -1.42 33.47
N LEU A 298 92.27 -1.59 34.79
CA LEU A 298 90.99 -2.00 35.37
C LEU A 298 89.90 -0.96 35.12
N LYS A 299 90.20 0.34 35.25
CA LYS A 299 89.24 1.41 34.97
C LYS A 299 88.91 1.56 33.49
N GLU A 300 89.86 1.33 32.60
CA GLU A 300 89.61 1.26 31.15
C GLU A 300 88.66 0.11 30.81
N ALA A 301 88.89 -1.08 31.37
CA ALA A 301 88.01 -2.24 31.18
C ALA A 301 86.60 -2.01 31.75
N GLU A 302 86.48 -1.37 32.93
CA GLU A 302 85.18 -0.96 33.47
C GLU A 302 84.46 0.05 32.56
N ALA A 303 85.18 1.03 32.00
CA ALA A 303 84.61 2.02 31.08
C ALA A 303 84.13 1.36 29.77
N GLU A 304 84.90 0.43 29.21
CA GLU A 304 84.48 -0.36 28.05
C GLU A 304 83.22 -1.19 28.34
N ALA A 305 83.14 -1.81 29.53
CA ALA A 305 81.94 -2.53 29.96
C ALA A 305 80.73 -1.59 30.04
N TYR A 306 80.85 -0.41 30.66
CA TYR A 306 79.77 0.58 30.70
C TYR A 306 79.33 1.07 29.32
N ILE A 307 80.28 1.28 28.39
CA ILE A 307 79.94 1.65 27.02
C ILE A 307 79.10 0.55 26.36
N SER A 308 79.50 -0.71 26.51
CA SER A 308 78.74 -1.85 25.96
C SER A 308 77.34 -1.99 26.56
N GLU A 309 77.18 -1.71 27.86
CA GLU A 309 75.86 -1.68 28.53
C GLU A 309 75.00 -0.53 28.01
N ILE A 310 75.58 0.67 27.85
CA ILE A 310 74.87 1.84 27.29
C ILE A 310 74.42 1.58 25.85
N GLU A 311 75.27 0.97 25.02
CA GLU A 311 74.91 0.58 23.64
C GLU A 311 73.77 -0.45 23.63
N THR A 312 73.82 -1.45 24.52
CA THR A 312 72.77 -2.46 24.65
C THR A 312 71.44 -1.84 25.08
N ILE A 313 71.47 -0.94 26.06
CA ILE A 313 70.27 -0.20 26.53
C ILE A 313 69.75 0.73 25.42
N GLY A 314 70.65 1.40 24.69
CA GLY A 314 70.32 2.26 23.56
C GLY A 314 69.55 1.51 22.48
N GLN A 315 70.05 0.33 22.08
CA GLN A 315 69.38 -0.52 21.09
C GLN A 315 67.99 -0.97 21.57
N ALA A 316 67.88 -1.42 22.83
CA ALA A 316 66.60 -1.83 23.39
C ALA A 316 65.57 -0.68 23.45
N TYR A 317 66.04 0.54 23.72
CA TYR A 317 65.21 1.74 23.71
C TYR A 317 64.75 2.12 22.30
N GLU A 318 65.64 2.06 21.30
CA GLU A 318 65.30 2.30 19.90
C GLU A 318 64.28 1.28 19.38
N ASP A 319 64.46 -0.02 19.70
CA ASP A 319 63.51 -1.07 19.34
C ASP A 319 62.13 -0.84 19.97
N MET A 320 62.09 -0.46 21.25
CA MET A 320 60.85 -0.10 21.95
C MET A 320 60.19 1.15 21.34
N GLN A 321 60.97 2.16 20.96
CA GLN A 321 60.47 3.37 20.31
C GLN A 321 59.86 3.05 18.93
N MET A 322 60.51 2.18 18.16
CA MET A 322 59.99 1.70 16.87
C MET A 322 58.70 0.89 17.05
N GLN A 323 58.63 0.05 18.09
CA GLN A 323 57.40 -0.68 18.42
C GLN A 323 56.26 0.27 18.79
N ASN A 324 56.53 1.28 19.63
CA ASN A 324 55.55 2.30 20.00
C ASN A 324 55.05 3.09 18.80
N GLN A 325 55.95 3.43 17.86
CA GLN A 325 55.56 4.12 16.62
C GLN A 325 54.64 3.25 15.75
N ARG A 326 54.93 1.94 15.63
CA ARG A 326 54.05 0.99 14.91
C ARG A 326 52.69 0.85 15.58
N LEU A 327 52.64 0.75 16.91
CA LEU A 327 51.39 0.68 17.66
C LEU A 327 50.56 1.96 17.49
N LEU A 328 51.21 3.12 17.56
CA LEU A 328 50.54 4.41 17.33
C LEU A 328 49.96 4.46 15.91
N GLN A 329 50.71 4.02 14.91
CA GLN A 329 50.23 3.97 13.52
C GLN A 329 49.02 3.03 13.38
N GLN A 330 49.05 1.85 13.99
CA GLN A 330 47.91 0.93 14.01
C GLN A 330 46.67 1.53 14.68
N VAL A 331 46.83 2.27 15.78
CA VAL A 331 45.73 2.98 16.44
C VAL A 331 45.14 4.04 15.50
N THR A 332 45.99 4.84 14.86
CA THR A 332 45.52 5.86 13.90
C THR A 332 44.81 5.26 12.69
N GLU A 333 45.32 4.16 12.12
CA GLU A 333 44.67 3.47 11.00
C GLU A 333 43.31 2.87 11.40
N ARG A 334 43.20 2.35 12.62
CA ARG A 334 41.93 1.87 13.18
C ARG A 334 40.95 3.02 13.42
N ASP A 335 41.41 4.16 13.92
CA ASP A 335 40.57 5.34 14.11
C ASP A 335 40.05 5.88 12.78
N ASP A 336 40.90 5.94 11.74
CA ASP A 336 40.47 6.30 10.38
C ASP A 336 39.43 5.33 9.82
N TYR A 337 39.60 4.03 10.04
CA TYR A 337 38.63 3.02 9.65
C TYR A 337 37.30 3.19 10.41
N ASN A 338 37.35 3.44 11.72
CA ASN A 338 36.16 3.70 12.53
C ASN A 338 35.41 4.95 12.05
N ILE A 339 36.13 6.03 11.71
CA ILE A 339 35.53 7.25 11.16
C ILE A 339 34.80 6.95 9.85
N LYS A 340 35.42 6.15 8.96
CA LYS A 340 34.78 5.72 7.69
C LYS A 340 33.52 4.90 7.95
N LEU A 341 33.58 3.91 8.84
CA LEU A 341 32.42 3.08 9.19
C LEU A 341 31.27 3.90 9.79
N VAL A 342 31.57 4.85 10.68
CA VAL A 342 30.55 5.74 11.27
C VAL A 342 29.94 6.63 10.19
N SER A 343 30.75 7.17 9.28
CA SER A 343 30.25 7.97 8.14
C SER A 343 29.32 7.15 7.23
N GLU A 344 29.73 5.94 6.85
CA GLU A 344 28.92 5.02 6.05
C GLU A 344 27.63 4.62 6.78
N SER A 345 27.70 4.36 8.09
CA SER A 345 26.53 4.06 8.92
C SER A 345 25.53 5.21 8.95
N VAL A 346 26.01 6.45 9.09
CA VAL A 346 25.16 7.66 9.05
C VAL A 346 24.53 7.83 7.66
N ASN A 347 25.31 7.67 6.59
CA ASN A 347 24.81 7.76 5.21
C ASN A 347 23.75 6.69 4.93
N ALA A 348 23.99 5.45 5.33
CA ALA A 348 23.03 4.35 5.23
C ALA A 348 21.75 4.65 6.02
N LYS A 349 21.88 5.23 7.23
CA LYS A 349 20.71 5.61 8.04
C LYS A 349 19.91 6.74 7.40
N GLN A 350 20.57 7.73 6.80
CA GLN A 350 19.90 8.80 6.05
C GLN A 350 19.16 8.24 4.84
N ALA A 351 19.81 7.40 4.03
CA ALA A 351 19.18 6.73 2.89
C ALA A 351 17.97 5.88 3.31
N HIS A 352 18.09 5.12 4.40
CA HIS A 352 16.98 4.34 4.95
C HIS A 352 15.80 5.23 5.37
N ASN A 353 16.05 6.35 6.03
CA ASN A 353 14.99 7.28 6.44
C ASN A 353 14.28 7.91 5.23
N LEU A 354 15.03 8.25 4.17
CA LEU A 354 14.46 8.74 2.91
C LEU A 354 13.55 7.69 2.27
N LEU A 355 14.03 6.46 2.10
CA LEU A 355 13.24 5.34 1.57
C LEU A 355 12.01 5.04 2.42
N LEU A 356 12.11 5.14 3.75
CA LEU A 356 10.97 4.96 4.65
C LEU A 356 9.91 6.05 4.43
N SER A 357 10.33 7.30 4.25
CA SER A 357 9.42 8.42 3.96
C SER A 357 8.73 8.26 2.61
N GLU A 358 9.45 7.79 1.58
CA GLU A 358 8.91 7.52 0.25
C GLU A 358 7.93 6.36 0.28
N LYS A 359 8.26 5.26 0.97
CA LYS A 359 7.34 4.13 1.21
C LYS A 359 6.04 4.58 1.87
N GLN A 360 6.11 5.44 2.89
CA GLN A 360 4.92 5.99 3.54
C GLN A 360 4.11 6.89 2.60
N ALA A 361 4.77 7.69 1.76
CA ALA A 361 4.11 8.53 0.77
C ALA A 361 3.38 7.68 -0.30
N LEU A 362 4.04 6.65 -0.84
CA LEU A 362 3.46 5.70 -1.79
C LEU A 362 2.31 4.92 -1.16
N SER A 363 2.43 4.47 0.08
CA SER A 363 1.33 3.81 0.82
C SER A 363 0.10 4.71 0.95
N LYS A 364 0.29 6.01 1.24
CA LYS A 364 -0.80 6.99 1.27
C LYS A 364 -1.43 7.19 -0.12
N GLN A 365 -0.63 7.22 -1.19
CA GLN A 365 -1.14 7.31 -2.57
C GLN A 365 -1.95 6.06 -2.95
N LEU A 366 -1.45 4.87 -2.62
CA LEU A 366 -2.16 3.60 -2.84
C LEU A 366 -3.50 3.58 -2.10
N HIS A 367 -3.54 4.03 -0.84
CA HIS A 367 -4.78 4.10 -0.07
C HIS A 367 -5.80 5.04 -0.72
N ARG A 368 -5.35 6.21 -1.23
CA ARG A 368 -6.22 7.13 -1.99
C ARG A 368 -6.72 6.51 -3.30
N ALA A 369 -5.86 5.82 -4.03
CA ALA A 369 -6.22 5.12 -5.27
C ALA A 369 -7.26 4.02 -5.01
N ASN A 370 -7.08 3.23 -3.95
CA ASN A 370 -8.04 2.20 -3.54
C ASN A 370 -9.39 2.81 -3.14
N ALA A 371 -9.40 3.91 -2.38
CA ALA A 371 -10.64 4.60 -2.04
C ALA A 371 -11.39 5.13 -3.28
N MET A 372 -10.66 5.64 -4.28
CA MET A 372 -11.24 6.03 -5.57
C MET A 372 -11.78 4.83 -6.35
N LEU A 373 -11.04 3.72 -6.38
CA LEU A 373 -11.47 2.48 -7.02
C LEU A 373 -12.77 1.96 -6.41
N ASP A 374 -12.87 1.93 -5.08
CA ASP A 374 -14.08 1.46 -4.40
C ASP A 374 -15.28 2.38 -4.63
N SER A 375 -15.05 3.70 -4.71
CA SER A 375 -16.08 4.65 -5.14
C SER A 375 -16.56 4.40 -6.57
N LEU A 376 -15.63 4.13 -7.50
CA LEU A 376 -15.96 3.80 -8.89
C LEU A 376 -16.71 2.48 -8.99
N LYS A 377 -16.32 1.44 -8.24
CA LYS A 377 -17.05 0.17 -8.16
C LYS A 377 -18.48 0.37 -7.69
N LEU A 378 -18.69 1.19 -6.66
CA LEU A 378 -20.03 1.51 -6.17
C LEU A 378 -20.87 2.20 -7.25
N ARG A 379 -20.29 3.17 -7.98
CA ARG A 379 -20.98 3.85 -9.09
C ARG A 379 -21.32 2.89 -10.23
N ILE A 380 -20.43 1.97 -10.57
CA ILE A 380 -20.68 0.95 -11.59
C ILE A 380 -21.88 0.08 -11.17
N SER A 381 -21.88 -0.43 -9.94
CA SER A 381 -22.98 -1.23 -9.40
C SER A 381 -24.31 -0.47 -9.40
N GLN A 382 -24.31 0.83 -9.07
CA GLN A 382 -25.51 1.67 -9.16
C GLN A 382 -25.99 1.83 -10.61
N CYS A 383 -25.08 2.04 -11.57
CA CYS A 383 -25.43 2.12 -12.98
C CYS A 383 -25.96 0.79 -13.51
N GLU A 384 -25.38 -0.35 -13.09
CA GLU A 384 -25.86 -1.68 -13.46
C GLU A 384 -27.29 -1.92 -12.95
N GLU A 385 -27.60 -1.55 -11.70
CA GLU A 385 -28.96 -1.68 -11.17
C GLU A 385 -29.94 -0.73 -11.89
N GLN A 386 -29.53 0.50 -12.24
CA GLN A 386 -30.35 1.40 -13.05
C GLN A 386 -30.65 0.84 -14.44
N VAL A 387 -29.66 0.27 -15.11
CA VAL A 387 -29.84 -0.38 -16.42
C VAL A 387 -30.82 -1.56 -16.30
N LYS A 388 -30.70 -2.35 -15.24
CA LYS A 388 -31.61 -3.46 -14.97
C LYS A 388 -33.06 -2.99 -14.78
N VAL A 389 -33.29 -1.91 -14.03
CA VAL A 389 -34.63 -1.29 -13.89
C VAL A 389 -35.17 -0.86 -15.24
N HIS A 390 -34.40 -0.14 -16.05
CA HIS A 390 -34.84 0.29 -17.37
C HIS A 390 -35.12 -0.89 -18.33
N LEU A 391 -34.35 -1.97 -18.26
CA LEU A 391 -34.62 -3.18 -19.02
C LEU A 391 -35.93 -3.86 -18.58
N MET A 392 -36.25 -3.86 -17.28
CA MET A 392 -37.52 -4.36 -16.78
C MET A 392 -38.70 -3.49 -17.24
N GLU A 393 -38.57 -2.17 -17.21
CA GLU A 393 -39.56 -1.24 -17.73
C GLU A 393 -39.80 -1.44 -19.24
N ALA A 394 -38.73 -1.54 -20.03
CA ALA A 394 -38.81 -1.81 -21.46
C ALA A 394 -39.52 -3.15 -21.74
N SER A 395 -39.20 -4.19 -20.96
CA SER A 395 -39.87 -5.50 -21.08
C SER A 395 -41.37 -5.40 -20.76
N ARG A 396 -41.75 -4.61 -19.76
CA ARG A 396 -43.16 -4.36 -19.43
C ARG A 396 -43.89 -3.67 -20.58
N TYR A 397 -43.29 -2.62 -21.17
CA TYR A 397 -43.89 -1.92 -22.31
C TYR A 397 -44.06 -2.82 -23.54
N ILE A 398 -43.08 -3.71 -23.80
CA ILE A 398 -43.20 -4.69 -24.89
C ILE A 398 -44.38 -5.64 -24.65
N GLU A 399 -44.59 -6.08 -23.40
CA GLU A 399 -45.72 -6.96 -23.07
C GLU A 399 -47.07 -6.22 -23.16
N GLU A 400 -47.14 -4.97 -22.70
CA GLU A 400 -48.32 -4.12 -22.84
C GLU A 400 -48.67 -3.90 -24.32
N ASP A 401 -47.69 -3.60 -25.17
CA ASP A 401 -47.89 -3.42 -26.61
C ASP A 401 -48.36 -4.71 -27.29
N ARG A 402 -47.81 -5.86 -26.87
CA ARG A 402 -48.25 -7.19 -27.32
C ARG A 402 -49.70 -7.47 -26.94
N GLN A 403 -50.11 -7.11 -25.72
CA GLN A 403 -51.49 -7.25 -25.27
C GLN A 403 -52.43 -6.35 -26.06
N LEU A 404 -52.08 -5.08 -26.25
CA LEU A 404 -52.85 -4.14 -27.06
C LEU A 404 -53.00 -4.61 -28.51
N ALA A 405 -51.94 -5.18 -29.10
CA ALA A 405 -52.01 -5.77 -30.43
C ALA A 405 -52.97 -6.97 -30.51
N ALA A 406 -53.00 -7.82 -29.47
CA ALA A 406 -53.94 -8.94 -29.38
C ALA A 406 -55.40 -8.47 -29.20
N ASP A 407 -55.63 -7.46 -28.37
CA ASP A 407 -56.95 -6.86 -28.15
C ASP A 407 -57.48 -6.18 -29.42
N LEU A 408 -56.60 -5.50 -30.15
CA LEU A 408 -56.93 -4.90 -31.45
C LEU A 408 -57.32 -5.97 -32.47
N GLU A 409 -56.59 -7.08 -32.54
CA GLU A 409 -56.93 -8.20 -33.43
C GLU A 409 -58.26 -8.84 -33.06
N THR A 410 -58.56 -8.95 -31.77
CA THR A 410 -59.85 -9.45 -31.27
C THR A 410 -60.99 -8.50 -31.65
N SER A 411 -60.82 -7.20 -31.41
CA SER A 411 -61.80 -6.16 -31.78
C SER A 411 -62.06 -6.12 -33.30
N LYS A 412 -61.01 -6.34 -34.12
CA LYS A 412 -61.15 -6.46 -35.57
C LYS A 412 -62.00 -7.66 -35.98
N ARG A 413 -61.82 -8.82 -35.33
CA ARG A 413 -62.65 -10.01 -35.58
C ARG A 413 -64.11 -9.75 -35.21
N GLU A 414 -64.35 -9.17 -34.04
CA GLU A 414 -65.69 -8.80 -33.58
C GLU A 414 -66.36 -7.80 -34.53
N LEU A 415 -65.61 -6.80 -35.02
CA LEU A 415 -66.10 -5.86 -36.02
C LEU A 415 -66.51 -6.56 -37.31
N VAL A 416 -65.66 -7.47 -37.83
CA VAL A 416 -65.97 -8.24 -39.04
C VAL A 416 -67.23 -9.10 -38.85
N ASP A 417 -67.42 -9.69 -37.67
CA ASP A 417 -68.61 -10.49 -37.38
C ASP A 417 -69.87 -9.62 -37.23
N ALA A 418 -69.77 -8.46 -36.57
CA ALA A 418 -70.86 -7.48 -36.52
C ALA A 418 -71.22 -6.94 -37.91
N GLU A 419 -70.24 -6.71 -38.79
CA GLU A 419 -70.49 -6.31 -40.18
C GLU A 419 -71.25 -7.39 -40.97
N LYS A 420 -70.92 -8.67 -40.76
CA LYS A 420 -71.67 -9.79 -41.36
C LYS A 420 -73.11 -9.81 -40.83
N GLU A 421 -73.30 -9.63 -39.53
CA GLU A 421 -74.62 -9.58 -38.90
C GLU A 421 -75.46 -8.43 -39.46
N VAL A 422 -74.87 -7.23 -39.58
CA VAL A 422 -75.54 -6.07 -40.19
C VAL A 422 -75.92 -6.35 -41.65
N LYS A 423 -75.06 -7.01 -42.44
CA LYS A 423 -75.40 -7.40 -43.82
C LYS A 423 -76.56 -8.39 -43.85
N TRP A 424 -76.57 -9.37 -42.95
CA TRP A 424 -77.66 -10.33 -42.82
C TRP A 424 -78.96 -9.65 -42.43
N LEU A 425 -78.96 -8.81 -41.38
CA LEU A 425 -80.12 -8.03 -40.93
C LEU A 425 -80.66 -7.12 -42.03
N LYS A 426 -79.80 -6.42 -42.79
CA LYS A 426 -80.22 -5.62 -43.95
C LYS A 426 -80.92 -6.46 -45.01
N SER A 427 -80.40 -7.66 -45.29
CA SER A 427 -81.02 -8.59 -46.25
C SER A 427 -82.37 -9.09 -45.74
N ALA A 428 -82.49 -9.38 -44.43
CA ALA A 428 -83.74 -9.77 -43.78
C ALA A 428 -84.77 -8.63 -43.82
N VAL A 429 -84.38 -7.40 -43.48
CA VAL A 429 -85.24 -6.21 -43.58
C VAL A 429 -85.73 -6.02 -45.01
N ALA A 430 -84.84 -6.06 -46.02
CA ALA A 430 -85.24 -5.92 -47.43
C ALA A 430 -86.21 -7.03 -47.88
N SER A 431 -86.07 -8.26 -47.35
CA SER A 431 -87.04 -9.33 -47.63
C SER A 431 -88.40 -9.08 -46.96
N SER A 432 -88.40 -8.62 -45.71
CA SER A 432 -89.62 -8.26 -44.97
C SER A 432 -90.33 -7.05 -45.57
N GLU A 433 -89.60 -6.04 -46.03
CA GLU A 433 -90.14 -4.89 -46.76
C GLU A 433 -90.84 -5.33 -48.05
N LYS A 434 -90.23 -6.23 -48.83
CA LYS A 434 -90.88 -6.81 -50.03
C LYS A 434 -92.14 -7.59 -49.71
N GLU A 435 -92.13 -8.37 -48.63
CA GLU A 435 -93.32 -9.07 -48.14
C GLU A 435 -94.40 -8.07 -47.73
N ASN A 436 -94.04 -7.00 -47.01
CA ASN A 436 -94.97 -5.96 -46.60
C ASN A 436 -95.56 -5.19 -47.80
N GLU A 437 -94.74 -4.84 -48.80
CA GLU A 437 -95.22 -4.28 -50.06
C GLU A 437 -96.18 -5.22 -50.79
N GLN A 438 -95.93 -6.53 -50.74
CA GLN A 438 -96.84 -7.52 -51.32
C GLN A 438 -98.16 -7.62 -50.54
N ILE A 439 -98.11 -7.54 -49.20
CA ILE A 439 -99.30 -7.50 -48.34
C ILE A 439 -100.11 -6.23 -48.61
N GLU A 440 -99.47 -5.06 -48.68
CA GLU A 440 -100.16 -3.80 -48.98
C GLU A 440 -100.77 -3.81 -50.39
N ARG A 441 -100.10 -4.40 -51.39
CA ARG A 441 -100.71 -4.63 -52.73
C ARG A 441 -101.97 -5.49 -52.66
N LYS A 442 -101.90 -6.64 -51.99
CA LYS A 442 -103.06 -7.52 -51.77
C LYS A 442 -104.19 -6.81 -51.02
N LYS A 443 -103.84 -5.99 -50.02
CA LYS A 443 -104.81 -5.19 -49.27
C LYS A 443 -105.49 -4.14 -50.15
N ALA A 444 -104.74 -3.48 -51.05
CA ALA A 444 -105.32 -2.56 -52.02
C ALA A 444 -106.25 -3.27 -53.02
N GLU A 445 -105.86 -4.46 -53.51
CA GLU A 445 -106.71 -5.32 -54.35
C GLU A 445 -108.01 -5.69 -53.61
N LEU A 446 -107.92 -6.16 -52.37
CA LEU A 446 -109.08 -6.48 -51.53
C LEU A 446 -109.97 -5.27 -51.25
N LEU A 447 -109.39 -4.07 -51.07
CA LEU A 447 -110.16 -2.85 -50.91
C LEU A 447 -110.92 -2.47 -52.19
N LEU A 448 -110.29 -2.63 -53.37
CA LEU A 448 -110.95 -2.43 -54.66
C LEU A 448 -112.08 -3.44 -54.87
N GLU A 449 -111.85 -4.71 -54.56
CA GLU A 449 -112.89 -5.75 -54.59
C GLU A 449 -114.05 -5.39 -53.67
N LEU A 450 -113.77 -4.96 -52.43
CA LEU A 450 -114.78 -4.52 -51.47
C LEU A 450 -115.57 -3.30 -51.99
N GLU A 451 -114.92 -2.33 -52.62
CA GLU A 451 -115.58 -1.16 -53.23
C GLU A 451 -116.50 -1.59 -54.38
N SER A 452 -116.04 -2.54 -55.22
CA SER A 452 -116.82 -3.09 -56.32
C SER A 452 -118.06 -3.86 -55.85
N GLU A 453 -117.92 -4.64 -54.79
CA GLU A 453 -119.01 -5.34 -54.10
C GLU A 453 -119.99 -4.34 -53.48
N ARG A 454 -119.51 -3.27 -52.85
CA ARG A 454 -120.36 -2.19 -52.33
C ARG A 454 -121.15 -1.52 -53.44
N GLU A 455 -120.54 -1.27 -54.59
CA GLU A 455 -121.20 -0.63 -55.72
C GLU A 455 -122.21 -1.58 -56.38
N ALA A 456 -121.90 -2.87 -56.48
CA ALA A 456 -122.86 -3.90 -56.88
C ALA A 456 -124.06 -3.94 -55.91
N ARG A 457 -123.79 -3.86 -54.60
CA ARG A 457 -124.83 -3.82 -53.57
C ARG A 457 -125.70 -2.58 -53.65
N LYS A 458 -125.14 -1.41 -53.97
CA LYS A 458 -125.91 -0.18 -54.25
C LYS A 458 -126.81 -0.36 -55.48
N LYS A 459 -126.29 -0.90 -56.58
CA LYS A 459 -127.10 -1.18 -57.79
C LYS A 459 -128.29 -2.09 -57.46
N ILE A 460 -128.06 -3.16 -56.69
CA ILE A 460 -129.14 -4.04 -56.22
C ILE A 460 -130.14 -3.28 -55.32
N GLN A 461 -129.68 -2.39 -54.45
CA GLN A 461 -130.56 -1.54 -53.64
C GLN A 461 -131.38 -0.55 -54.49
N GLU A 462 -130.79 0.02 -55.55
CA GLU A 462 -131.48 0.89 -56.51
C GLU A 462 -132.52 0.10 -57.32
N GLU A 463 -132.21 -1.13 -57.73
CA GLU A 463 -133.17 -2.06 -58.34
C GLU A 463 -134.32 -2.39 -57.40
N ILE A 464 -134.06 -2.65 -56.11
CA ILE A 464 -135.11 -2.85 -55.11
C ILE A 464 -135.98 -1.59 -54.98
N ALA A 465 -135.39 -0.39 -55.01
CA ALA A 465 -136.13 0.86 -54.92
C ALA A 465 -137.04 1.10 -56.15
N THR A 466 -136.61 0.72 -57.36
CA THR A 466 -137.45 0.83 -58.57
C THR A 466 -138.58 -0.20 -58.56
N TRP A 467 -138.34 -1.44 -58.12
CA TRP A 467 -139.39 -2.43 -57.94
C TRP A 467 -140.42 -2.03 -56.88
N ASN A 468 -139.98 -1.46 -55.76
CA ASN A 468 -140.90 -0.92 -54.74
C ASN A 468 -141.77 0.22 -55.29
N LYS A 469 -141.21 1.08 -56.15
CA LYS A 469 -141.98 2.15 -56.82
C LYS A 469 -143.01 1.60 -57.81
N SER A 470 -142.70 0.47 -58.47
CA SER A 470 -143.64 -0.25 -59.34
C SER A 470 -144.74 -0.99 -58.56
N ILE A 471 -144.51 -1.34 -57.29
CA ILE A 471 -145.52 -1.88 -56.38
C ILE A 471 -146.47 -0.77 -55.91
N ASP A 472 -145.95 0.42 -55.61
CA ASP A 472 -146.75 1.59 -55.23
C ASP A 472 -147.67 2.08 -56.37
N GLU A 473 -147.29 1.89 -57.63
CA GLU A 473 -148.12 2.23 -58.81
C GLU A 473 -149.22 1.18 -59.12
N MET A 474 -149.13 -0.03 -58.57
CA MET A 474 -150.09 -1.14 -58.77
C MET A 474 -151.11 -1.30 -57.63
N THR A 475 -151.07 -0.44 -56.60
CA THR A 475 -151.85 -0.59 -55.35
C THR A 475 -152.85 0.55 -55.05
N SER A 476 -153.27 1.35 -56.04
CA SER A 476 -154.24 2.46 -55.82
C SER A 476 -155.67 2.24 -56.33
N GLU A 477 -155.99 1.11 -56.96
CA GLU A 477 -157.37 0.74 -57.29
C GLU A 477 -157.58 -0.76 -57.02
N ASN A 478 -158.55 -1.09 -56.15
CA ASN A 478 -159.19 -2.41 -55.95
C ASN A 478 -159.02 -3.17 -54.61
N GLU A 479 -158.79 -2.50 -53.46
CA GLU A 479 -158.79 -3.18 -52.15
C GLU A 479 -160.12 -3.13 -51.37
N GLU A 480 -161.06 -2.24 -51.70
CA GLU A 480 -162.31 -2.08 -50.92
C GLU A 480 -163.45 -3.04 -51.34
N ALA A 481 -163.39 -3.65 -52.53
CA ALA A 481 -164.49 -4.47 -53.05
C ALA A 481 -164.49 -5.94 -52.58
N GLU A 482 -163.36 -6.52 -52.17
CA GLU A 482 -163.28 -7.94 -51.76
C GLU A 482 -163.48 -8.17 -50.25
N ILE A 483 -163.23 -7.18 -49.41
CA ILE A 483 -163.33 -7.33 -47.94
C ILE A 483 -164.81 -7.34 -47.46
N LEU A 484 -165.71 -6.63 -48.15
CA LEU A 484 -167.14 -6.57 -47.79
C LEU A 484 -167.91 -7.87 -48.14
N ARG A 485 -167.53 -8.60 -49.19
CA ARG A 485 -168.20 -9.87 -49.55
C ARG A 485 -167.90 -11.01 -48.56
N LEU A 486 -166.70 -11.04 -47.98
CA LEU A 486 -166.29 -12.09 -47.04
C LEU A 486 -166.86 -11.90 -45.62
N GLN A 487 -167.26 -10.68 -45.24
CA GLN A 487 -167.84 -10.43 -43.91
C GLN A 487 -169.34 -10.74 -43.81
N ASP A 488 -170.10 -10.67 -44.91
CA ASP A 488 -171.53 -11.00 -44.92
C ASP A 488 -171.79 -12.52 -44.97
N GLU A 489 -170.98 -13.30 -45.71
CA GLU A 489 -171.11 -14.77 -45.75
C GLU A 489 -170.80 -15.45 -44.39
N ILE A 490 -169.91 -14.88 -43.58
CA ILE A 490 -169.58 -15.40 -42.25
C ILE A 490 -170.71 -15.17 -41.23
N LYS A 491 -171.50 -14.10 -41.39
CA LYS A 491 -172.63 -13.80 -40.49
C LYS A 491 -173.81 -14.76 -40.70
N GLU A 492 -174.14 -15.11 -41.93
CA GLU A 492 -175.24 -16.05 -42.22
C GLU A 492 -174.94 -17.49 -41.76
N CYS A 493 -173.69 -17.96 -41.91
CA CYS A 493 -173.31 -19.31 -41.47
C CYS A 493 -173.36 -19.51 -39.94
N LYS A 494 -173.09 -18.46 -39.15
CA LYS A 494 -173.16 -18.53 -37.68
C LYS A 494 -174.58 -18.53 -37.10
N ALA A 495 -175.59 -18.10 -37.87
CA ALA A 495 -176.97 -18.04 -37.40
C ALA A 495 -177.68 -19.41 -37.42
N ILE A 496 -177.35 -20.29 -38.38
CA ILE A 496 -178.02 -21.59 -38.58
C ILE A 496 -177.71 -22.59 -37.45
N LEU A 497 -176.54 -22.47 -36.81
CA LEU A 497 -176.06 -23.39 -35.79
C LEU A 497 -176.69 -23.19 -34.40
N LYS A 498 -177.49 -22.13 -34.19
CA LYS A 498 -178.11 -21.82 -32.88
C LYS A 498 -179.50 -22.46 -32.71
N CYS A 499 -179.84 -22.86 -31.49
CA CYS A 499 -181.09 -23.52 -31.11
C CYS A 499 -182.30 -22.60 -31.31
N GLY A 500 -183.31 -23.04 -32.06
CA GLY A 500 -184.49 -22.22 -32.39
C GLY A 500 -185.46 -21.91 -31.25
N VAL A 501 -185.18 -22.36 -30.01
CA VAL A 501 -185.98 -22.03 -28.82
C VAL A 501 -185.35 -20.89 -28.02
N CYS A 502 -184.01 -20.82 -27.96
CA CYS A 502 -183.29 -19.78 -27.21
C CYS A 502 -182.44 -18.84 -28.07
N PHE A 503 -182.26 -19.15 -29.36
CA PHE A 503 -181.45 -18.41 -30.35
C PHE A 503 -180.01 -18.12 -29.95
N ASP A 504 -179.51 -18.82 -28.94
CA ASP A 504 -178.23 -18.51 -28.32
C ASP A 504 -177.30 -19.72 -28.33
N ARG A 505 -177.76 -20.86 -27.80
CA ARG A 505 -176.93 -22.06 -27.63
C ARG A 505 -176.94 -22.96 -28.86
N PRO A 506 -175.85 -23.68 -29.15
CA PRO A 506 -175.81 -24.62 -30.26
C PRO A 506 -176.80 -25.77 -30.08
N LYS A 507 -177.20 -26.39 -31.18
CA LYS A 507 -178.10 -27.55 -31.20
C LYS A 507 -177.32 -28.81 -30.77
N GLU A 508 -177.72 -29.47 -29.69
CA GLU A 508 -176.99 -30.59 -29.05
C GLU A 508 -177.83 -31.87 -28.87
N VAL A 509 -179.16 -31.75 -28.95
CA VAL A 509 -180.10 -32.86 -28.77
C VAL A 509 -181.08 -32.92 -29.90
N LEU A 510 -181.48 -34.15 -30.22
CA LEU A 510 -182.43 -34.53 -31.24
C LEU A 510 -183.61 -35.23 -30.58
N ILE A 511 -184.83 -34.85 -30.93
CA ILE A 511 -186.03 -35.63 -30.57
C ILE A 511 -186.25 -36.69 -31.65
N ALA A 512 -185.97 -37.96 -31.36
CA ALA A 512 -185.96 -39.08 -32.29
C ALA A 512 -187.30 -39.34 -33.02
N LYS A 513 -188.42 -38.84 -32.47
CA LYS A 513 -189.74 -38.97 -33.11
C LYS A 513 -189.98 -37.99 -34.26
N CYS A 514 -189.37 -36.82 -34.23
CA CYS A 514 -189.59 -35.77 -35.24
C CYS A 514 -188.30 -35.18 -35.82
N TYR A 515 -187.15 -35.71 -35.40
CA TYR A 515 -185.80 -35.33 -35.85
C TYR A 515 -185.45 -33.84 -35.77
N HIS A 516 -186.16 -33.06 -34.94
CA HIS A 516 -185.82 -31.66 -34.71
C HIS A 516 -184.71 -31.55 -33.66
N LEU A 517 -183.73 -30.67 -33.94
CA LEU A 517 -182.58 -30.43 -33.07
C LEU A 517 -182.69 -29.13 -32.27
N PHE A 518 -182.34 -29.22 -30.99
CA PHE A 518 -182.36 -28.12 -30.03
C PHE A 518 -181.17 -28.24 -29.07
N CYS A 519 -180.94 -27.28 -28.19
CA CYS A 519 -179.98 -27.46 -27.11
C CYS A 519 -180.58 -28.34 -26.00
N ASN A 520 -179.73 -29.13 -25.34
CA ASN A 520 -180.19 -30.04 -24.29
C ASN A 520 -181.00 -29.34 -23.18
N PRO A 521 -180.56 -28.18 -22.64
CA PRO A 521 -181.27 -27.53 -21.54
C PRO A 521 -182.73 -27.17 -21.88
N CYS A 522 -183.00 -26.76 -23.12
CA CYS A 522 -184.35 -26.40 -23.53
C CYS A 522 -185.30 -27.60 -23.57
N ILE A 523 -184.80 -28.76 -24.01
CA ILE A 523 -185.61 -29.99 -24.07
C ILE A 523 -185.73 -30.66 -22.70
N GLN A 524 -184.67 -30.66 -21.90
CA GLN A 524 -184.71 -31.14 -20.52
C GLN A 524 -185.73 -30.36 -19.69
N ARG A 525 -185.72 -29.03 -19.77
CA ARG A 525 -186.68 -28.18 -19.05
C ARG A 525 -188.13 -28.49 -19.44
N ASN A 526 -188.42 -28.75 -20.71
CA ASN A 526 -189.75 -29.16 -21.15
C ASN A 526 -190.19 -30.53 -20.60
N LEU A 527 -189.25 -31.47 -20.46
CA LEU A 527 -189.51 -32.77 -19.85
C LEU A 527 -189.78 -32.66 -18.34
N GLU A 528 -189.03 -31.80 -17.64
CA GLU A 528 -189.19 -31.53 -16.20
C GLU A 528 -190.55 -30.92 -15.87
N ILE A 529 -191.02 -29.94 -16.66
CA ILE A 529 -192.35 -29.34 -16.49
C ILE A 529 -193.49 -30.20 -17.07
N ARG A 530 -193.20 -31.45 -17.47
CA ARG A 530 -194.12 -32.42 -18.08
C ARG A 530 -194.82 -31.94 -19.35
N HIS A 531 -194.29 -30.91 -20.01
CA HIS A 531 -194.80 -30.40 -21.28
C HIS A 531 -194.23 -31.21 -22.44
N ARG A 532 -194.70 -32.46 -22.55
CA ARG A 532 -194.20 -33.52 -23.44
C ARG A 532 -194.62 -33.34 -24.91
N LYS A 533 -194.37 -32.17 -25.50
CA LYS A 533 -194.60 -31.85 -26.93
C LYS A 533 -193.39 -31.11 -27.49
N CYS A 534 -192.97 -31.48 -28.70
CA CYS A 534 -191.82 -30.87 -29.38
C CYS A 534 -192.05 -29.37 -29.63
N PRO A 535 -191.09 -28.46 -29.32
CA PRO A 535 -191.25 -27.02 -29.53
C PRO A 535 -191.47 -26.60 -30.98
N ALA A 536 -190.92 -27.34 -31.95
CA ALA A 536 -191.05 -26.98 -33.36
C ALA A 536 -192.35 -27.49 -34.00
N CYS A 537 -192.80 -28.70 -33.68
CA CYS A 537 -193.91 -29.34 -34.38
C CYS A 537 -195.05 -29.86 -33.48
N GLY A 538 -194.95 -29.68 -32.16
CA GLY A 538 -196.00 -30.08 -31.20
C GLY A 538 -196.16 -31.59 -30.98
N MET A 539 -195.36 -32.43 -31.64
CA MET A 539 -195.45 -33.89 -31.55
C MET A 539 -195.02 -34.39 -30.17
N ALA A 540 -195.76 -35.34 -29.59
CA ALA A 540 -195.51 -35.80 -28.23
C ALA A 540 -194.24 -36.66 -28.11
N PHE A 541 -193.39 -36.38 -27.13
CA PHE A 541 -192.13 -37.10 -26.91
C PHE A 541 -191.86 -37.36 -25.42
N GLY A 542 -191.24 -38.49 -25.10
CA GLY A 542 -190.80 -38.84 -23.75
C GLY A 542 -189.28 -38.72 -23.57
N GLN A 543 -188.80 -38.96 -22.35
CA GLN A 543 -187.36 -38.93 -22.03
C GLN A 543 -186.57 -39.91 -22.90
N SER A 544 -187.14 -41.07 -23.22
CA SER A 544 -186.55 -42.10 -24.08
C SER A 544 -186.39 -41.67 -25.54
N ASP A 545 -187.12 -40.63 -25.97
CA ASP A 545 -187.12 -40.14 -27.35
C ASP A 545 -186.09 -39.02 -27.57
N VAL A 546 -185.33 -38.59 -26.55
CA VAL A 546 -184.30 -37.54 -26.68
C VAL A 546 -182.93 -38.19 -26.79
N LYS A 547 -182.22 -37.93 -27.89
CA LYS A 547 -180.86 -38.41 -28.12
C LYS A 547 -179.90 -37.24 -28.27
N PHE A 548 -178.72 -37.34 -27.67
CA PHE A 548 -177.66 -36.36 -27.87
C PHE A 548 -177.00 -36.55 -29.23
N VAL A 549 -176.68 -35.42 -29.87
CA VAL A 549 -175.94 -35.36 -31.13
C VAL A 549 -174.73 -34.45 -30.90
N LYS A 550 -173.53 -35.01 -31.07
CA LYS A 550 -172.30 -34.20 -31.15
C LYS A 550 -172.23 -33.61 -32.56
N ILE A 551 -172.34 -32.28 -32.65
CA ILE A 551 -172.17 -31.48 -33.87
C ILE A 551 -170.84 -30.73 -33.77
#